data_AF-A0A0A1WWM7-F1
#
_entry.id   AF-A0A0A1WWM7-F1
#
_cell.length_a   1.000
_cell.length_b   1.000
_cell.length_c   1.000
_cell.angle_alpha   90.00
_cell.angle_beta   90.00
_cell.angle_gamma   90.00
#
_symmetry.space_group_name_H-M   'P 1'
#
loop_
_entity.id
_entity.type
_entity.pdbx_description
1 polymer ?
#
loop_
_entity_poly.entity_id
_entity_poly.type
_entity_poly.pdbx_seq_one_letter_code
_entity_poly.pdbx_strand_id
1 'polypeptide(L)'
;MQLYKLLIALISALTIAEGLSFTVTSKVYLEVKHQKKPLGRIVLGLFGKTAPKAVANFRHICLRGINGTTYAGSKFHRVINRFLIQGGDILNGEWLEVREIF
;
A
#
# COMPACT_ATOMS: atom_id res chain seq x y z
N MET A 1 27.80 -36.06 -7.46
CA MET A 1 28.09 -34.77 -6.78
C MET A 1 27.76 -33.51 -7.60
N GLN A 2 27.70 -33.55 -8.94
CA GLN A 2 27.30 -32.41 -9.79
C GLN A 2 25.77 -32.25 -9.94
N LEU A 3 25.03 -33.36 -10.12
CA LEU A 3 23.59 -33.34 -10.41
C LEU A 3 22.73 -32.69 -9.30
N TYR A 4 23.01 -32.98 -8.02
CA TYR A 4 22.24 -32.39 -6.92
C TYR A 4 22.49 -30.88 -6.76
N LYS A 5 23.67 -30.37 -7.16
CA LYS A 5 23.97 -28.93 -7.15
C LYS A 5 23.17 -28.19 -8.22
N LEU A 6 23.06 -28.77 -9.41
CA LEU A 6 22.17 -28.27 -10.47
C LEU A 6 20.70 -28.27 -10.02
N LEU A 7 20.26 -29.34 -9.33
CA LEU A 7 18.91 -29.42 -8.78
C LEU A 7 18.63 -28.33 -7.73
N ILE A 8 19.55 -28.12 -6.78
CA ILE A 8 19.44 -27.06 -5.77
C ILE A 8 19.43 -25.68 -6.45
N ALA A 9 20.31 -25.45 -7.43
CA ALA A 9 20.35 -24.19 -8.18
C ALA A 9 19.02 -23.93 -8.91
N LEU A 10 18.46 -24.95 -9.58
CA LEU A 10 17.17 -24.84 -10.27
C LEU A 10 16.01 -24.53 -9.31
N ILE A 11 15.97 -25.20 -8.15
CA ILE A 11 14.95 -24.95 -7.11
C ILE A 11 15.10 -23.53 -6.57
N SER A 12 16.31 -23.08 -6.24
CA SER A 12 16.54 -21.71 -5.77
C SER A 12 16.15 -20.65 -6.79
N ALA A 13 16.45 -20.86 -8.07
CA ALA A 13 16.07 -19.94 -9.14
C ALA A 13 14.54 -19.85 -9.29
N LEU A 14 13.84 -20.97 -9.14
CA LEU A 14 12.37 -21.00 -9.18
C LEU A 14 11.75 -20.25 -8.00
N THR A 15 12.26 -20.45 -6.79
CA THR A 15 11.78 -19.73 -5.59
C THR A 15 12.01 -18.22 -5.68
N ILE A 16 13.13 -17.80 -6.25
CA ILE A 16 13.44 -16.37 -6.49
C ILE A 16 12.49 -15.79 -7.55
N ALA A 17 12.23 -16.53 -8.64
CA ALA A 17 11.33 -16.08 -9.70
C ALA A 17 9.90 -15.85 -9.19
N GLU A 18 9.39 -16.74 -8.35
CA GLU A 18 8.07 -16.57 -7.70
C GLU A 18 8.07 -15.35 -6.76
N GLY A 19 9.14 -15.14 -6.00
CA GLY A 19 9.30 -14.02 -5.06
C GLY A 19 9.41 -12.64 -5.73
N LEU A 20 9.78 -12.57 -7.01
CA LEU A 20 9.85 -11.32 -7.79
C LEU A 20 8.51 -10.93 -8.43
N SER A 21 7.47 -11.76 -8.33
CA SER A 21 6.18 -11.51 -8.97
C SER A 21 5.21 -10.75 -8.06
N PHE A 22 4.93 -9.48 -8.38
CA PHE A 22 3.89 -8.70 -7.71
C PHE A 22 2.56 -8.81 -8.47
N THR A 23 1.62 -9.59 -7.93
CA THR A 23 0.26 -9.67 -8.49
C THR A 23 -0.63 -8.62 -7.85
N VAL A 24 -1.21 -7.72 -8.67
CA VAL A 24 -2.28 -6.83 -8.22
C VAL A 24 -3.53 -7.68 -7.94
N THR A 25 -3.91 -7.80 -6.67
CA THR A 25 -5.10 -8.57 -6.28
C THR A 25 -6.36 -7.72 -6.21
N SER A 26 -6.19 -6.40 -6.06
CA SER A 26 -7.29 -5.46 -5.94
C SER A 26 -6.86 -4.05 -6.26
N LYS A 27 -7.85 -3.18 -6.50
CA LYS A 27 -7.63 -1.77 -6.79
C LYS A 27 -8.51 -0.90 -5.90
N VAL A 28 -7.98 0.26 -5.52
CA VAL A 28 -8.74 1.36 -4.92
C VAL A 28 -8.35 2.66 -5.62
N TYR A 29 -9.11 3.73 -5.39
CA TYR A 29 -8.77 5.04 -5.94
C TYR A 29 -8.88 6.13 -4.88
N LEU A 30 -8.08 7.18 -5.08
CA LEU A 30 -8.10 8.40 -4.28
C LEU A 30 -8.40 9.58 -5.21
N GLU A 31 -9.42 10.36 -4.88
CA GLU A 31 -9.68 11.64 -5.55
C GLU A 31 -8.92 12.74 -4.82
N VAL A 32 -8.02 13.41 -5.55
CA VAL A 32 -7.10 14.40 -4.96
C VAL A 32 -7.57 15.80 -5.31
N LYS A 33 -7.56 16.67 -4.29
CA LYS A 33 -7.87 18.10 -4.43
C LYS A 33 -6.71 18.94 -3.89
N HIS A 34 -6.42 20.06 -4.54
CA HIS A 34 -5.54 21.11 -4.01
C HIS A 34 -6.31 22.41 -3.94
N GLN A 35 -6.35 23.03 -2.76
CA GLN A 35 -7.13 24.26 -2.51
C GLN A 35 -8.60 24.14 -3.01
N LYS A 36 -9.25 23.00 -2.73
CA LYS A 36 -10.61 22.63 -3.17
C LYS A 36 -10.78 22.39 -4.68
N LYS A 37 -9.76 22.61 -5.50
CA LYS A 37 -9.78 22.29 -6.94
C LYS A 37 -9.43 20.81 -7.16
N PRO A 38 -10.21 20.07 -7.97
CA PRO A 38 -9.87 18.69 -8.30
C PRO A 38 -8.58 18.64 -9.13
N LEU A 39 -7.63 17.81 -8.69
CA LEU A 39 -6.40 17.52 -9.42
C LEU A 39 -6.49 16.23 -10.24
N GLY A 40 -7.41 15.34 -9.86
CA GLY A 40 -7.66 14.09 -10.56
C GLY A 40 -7.74 12.89 -9.63
N ARG A 41 -7.64 11.71 -10.22
CA ARG A 41 -7.79 10.42 -9.54
C ARG A 41 -6.48 9.63 -9.61
N ILE A 42 -6.03 9.14 -8.46
CA ILE A 42 -4.93 8.17 -8.36
C ILE A 42 -5.57 6.78 -8.20
N VAL A 43 -5.20 5.83 -9.06
CA VAL A 43 -5.63 4.42 -8.94
C VAL A 43 -4.47 3.60 -8.42
N LEU A 44 -4.69 2.91 -7.30
CA LEU A 44 -3.68 2.12 -6.61
C LEU A 44 -3.98 0.63 -6.80
N GLY A 45 -3.03 -0.10 -7.39
CA GLY A 45 -3.01 -1.56 -7.38
C GLY A 45 -2.40 -2.07 -6.07
N LEU A 46 -3.08 -2.98 -5.40
CA LEU A 46 -2.68 -3.52 -4.10
C LEU A 46 -2.23 -4.98 -4.22
N PHE A 47 -1.12 -5.32 -3.56
CA PHE A 47 -0.48 -6.64 -3.63
C PHE A 47 -0.93 -7.55 -2.47
N GLY A 48 -2.20 -7.92 -2.46
CA GLY A 48 -2.78 -8.66 -1.32
C GLY A 48 -2.24 -10.07 -1.12
N LYS A 49 -1.65 -10.69 -2.15
CA LYS A 49 -0.92 -11.96 -1.98
C LYS A 49 0.37 -11.78 -1.17
N THR A 50 1.08 -10.68 -1.41
CA THR A 50 2.36 -10.36 -0.76
C THR A 50 2.16 -9.79 0.64
N ALA A 51 1.18 -8.90 0.82
CA ALA A 51 0.95 -8.18 2.07
C ALA A 51 -0.54 -8.23 2.49
N PRO A 52 -1.08 -9.42 2.83
CA PRO A 52 -2.52 -9.61 3.01
C PRO A 52 -3.12 -8.73 4.11
N LYS A 53 -2.48 -8.65 5.28
CA LYS A 53 -2.97 -7.84 6.42
C LYS A 53 -2.94 -6.34 6.11
N ALA A 54 -1.83 -5.84 5.57
CA ALA A 54 -1.69 -4.43 5.20
C ALA A 54 -2.69 -4.02 4.11
N VAL A 55 -2.87 -4.85 3.09
CA VAL A 55 -3.83 -4.60 2.02
C VAL A 55 -5.27 -4.64 2.54
N ALA A 56 -5.60 -5.59 3.42
CA ALA A 56 -6.92 -5.66 4.04
C ALA A 56 -7.21 -4.39 4.87
N ASN A 57 -6.26 -3.94 5.69
CA ASN A 57 -6.40 -2.72 6.49
C ASN A 57 -6.55 -1.46 5.60
N PHE A 58 -5.66 -1.28 4.63
CA PHE A 58 -5.71 -0.13 3.72
C PHE A 58 -7.06 -0.06 2.98
N ARG A 59 -7.55 -1.20 2.47
CA ARG A 59 -8.87 -1.27 1.84
C ARG A 59 -10.01 -1.00 2.82
N HIS A 60 -9.90 -1.48 4.05
CA HIS A 60 -10.91 -1.25 5.08
C HIS A 60 -11.03 0.24 5.38
N ILE A 61 -9.92 0.93 5.60
CA ILE A 61 -9.90 2.38 5.86
C ILE A 61 -10.43 3.17 4.65
N CYS A 62 -10.07 2.78 3.42
CA CYS A 62 -10.60 3.41 2.21
C CYS A 62 -12.14 3.32 2.11
N LEU A 63 -12.71 2.16 2.40
CA LEU A 63 -14.10 1.83 2.01
C LEU A 63 -15.10 1.90 3.15
N ARG A 64 -14.68 1.51 4.36
CA ARG A 64 -15.53 1.44 5.55
C ARG A 64 -15.12 2.47 6.60
N GLY A 65 -13.82 2.72 6.70
CA GLY A 65 -13.26 3.59 7.73
C GLY A 65 -13.22 2.91 9.10
N ILE A 66 -12.64 3.62 10.06
CA ILE A 66 -12.48 3.19 11.44
C ILE A 66 -13.09 4.29 12.30
N ASN A 67 -14.02 3.92 13.18
CA ASN A 67 -14.79 4.86 14.01
C ASN A 67 -15.46 5.98 13.19
N GLY A 68 -15.94 5.65 11.99
CA GLY A 68 -16.58 6.60 11.08
C GLY A 68 -15.61 7.43 10.23
N THR A 69 -14.29 7.28 10.39
CA THR A 69 -13.29 8.04 9.64
C THR A 69 -12.60 7.20 8.57
N THR A 70 -12.53 7.72 7.35
CA THR A 70 -11.86 7.09 6.20
C THR A 70 -10.66 7.94 5.77
N TYR A 71 -9.95 7.52 4.71
CA TYR A 71 -8.98 8.41 4.06
C TYR A 71 -9.64 9.59 3.34
N ALA A 72 -10.95 9.56 3.07
CA ALA A 72 -11.65 10.70 2.49
C ALA A 72 -11.63 11.88 3.46
N GLY A 73 -11.19 13.05 2.97
CA GLY A 73 -11.01 14.25 3.80
C GLY A 73 -9.66 14.34 4.52
N SER A 74 -8.88 13.25 4.58
CA SER A 74 -7.49 13.29 5.07
C SER A 74 -6.58 14.12 4.14
N LYS A 75 -5.47 14.62 4.68
CA LYS A 75 -4.52 15.48 3.94
C LYS A 75 -3.23 14.72 3.63
N PHE A 76 -2.53 15.16 2.60
CA PHE A 76 -1.10 14.88 2.46
C PHE A 76 -0.36 15.93 3.28
N HIS A 77 0.00 15.61 4.52
CA HIS A 77 0.60 16.60 5.39
C HIS A 77 2.14 16.69 5.27
N ARG A 78 2.76 15.80 4.48
CA ARG A 78 4.18 15.93 4.10
C ARG A 78 4.35 15.70 2.60
N VAL A 79 4.90 16.71 1.93
CA VAL A 79 5.19 16.70 0.49
C VAL A 79 6.62 17.17 0.31
N ILE A 80 7.51 16.25 -0.07
CA ILE A 80 8.91 16.56 -0.38
C ILE A 80 9.08 16.41 -1.88
N ASN A 81 9.39 17.52 -2.53
CA ASN A 81 9.55 17.56 -3.99
C ASN A 81 10.58 16.53 -4.46
N ARG A 82 10.22 15.75 -5.49
CA ARG A 82 11.04 14.67 -6.08
C ARG A 82 11.43 13.54 -5.11
N PHE A 83 10.70 13.38 -4.01
CA PHE A 83 10.99 12.32 -3.05
C PHE A 83 9.74 11.57 -2.61
N LEU A 84 8.82 12.22 -1.89
CA LEU A 84 7.72 11.52 -1.24
C LEU A 84 6.51 12.44 -1.01
N ILE A 85 5.33 11.85 -1.11
CA ILE A 85 4.08 12.37 -0.59
C ILE A 85 3.61 11.41 0.50
N GLN A 86 3.34 11.93 1.70
CA GLN A 86 2.87 11.14 2.84
C GLN A 86 1.58 11.74 3.38
N GLY A 87 0.63 10.86 3.66
CA GLY A 87 -0.66 11.17 4.27
C GLY A 87 -1.19 9.94 5.03
N GLY A 88 -2.50 9.88 5.23
CA GLY A 88 -3.15 8.73 5.86
C GLY A 88 -3.27 8.80 7.38
N ASP A 89 -2.97 9.94 8.00
CA ASP A 89 -3.39 10.22 9.37
C ASP A 89 -4.88 10.56 9.37
N ILE A 90 -5.68 9.64 9.91
CA ILE A 90 -7.14 9.70 9.96
C ILE A 90 -7.69 9.95 11.37
N LEU A 91 -6.85 9.95 12.42
CA LEU A 91 -7.33 9.95 13.80
C LEU A 91 -7.16 11.32 14.45
N ASN A 92 -5.97 11.91 14.36
CA ASN A 92 -5.66 13.10 15.18
C ASN A 92 -5.16 14.30 14.37
N GLY A 93 -4.76 14.12 13.10
CA GLY A 93 -4.22 15.22 12.29
C GLY A 93 -2.89 15.78 12.82
N GLU A 94 -2.40 15.25 13.94
CA GLU A 94 -1.08 15.45 14.52
C GLU A 94 -0.29 14.15 14.38
N TRP A 95 0.88 14.26 13.75
CA TRP A 95 1.79 13.18 13.33
C TRP A 95 2.42 12.34 14.45
N LEU A 96 1.81 12.26 15.62
CA LEU A 96 2.50 11.80 16.83
C LEU A 96 2.39 10.30 17.09
N GLU A 97 1.51 9.56 16.39
CA GLU A 97 1.37 8.13 16.66
C GLU A 97 1.03 7.29 15.42
N VAL A 98 1.96 6.43 15.02
CA VAL A 98 1.68 5.33 14.08
C VAL A 98 1.06 4.21 14.91
N ARG A 99 -0.26 4.11 14.91
CA ARG A 99 -0.96 2.94 15.46
C ARG A 99 -1.21 1.95 14.34
N GLU A 100 -0.67 0.74 14.49
CA GLU A 100 -1.17 -0.40 13.72
C GLU A 100 -2.57 -0.74 14.23
N ILE A 101 -3.57 -0.64 13.36
CA ILE A 101 -4.95 -0.97 13.71
C ILE A 101 -5.17 -2.42 13.32
N PHE A 102 -4.67 -3.34 14.14
CA PHE A 102 -4.91 -4.78 14.06
C PHE A 102 -5.33 -5.32 15.42
#